data_AF-A0A3A5MJC5-F1
#
_entry.id   AF-A0A3A5MJC5-F1
#
_cell.length_a   1.000
_cell.length_b   1.000
_cell.length_c   1.000
_cell.angle_alpha   90.00
_cell.angle_beta   90.00
_cell.angle_gamma   90.00
#
_symmetry.space_group_name_H-M   'P 1'
#
loop_
_entity.id
_entity.type
_entity.pdbx_description
1 polymer ?
#
loop_
_entity_poly.entity_id
_entity_poly.type
_entity_poly.pdbx_seq_one_letter_code
_entity_poly.pdbx_strand_id
1 'polypeptide(L)' 'MSSSHLERVVAAARSSTSTEGLHPAADPFPVTELQVAVASAVSSGEPLAVVAAMADLPSLAVLDAVDALQPGFT' A
#
# COMPACT_ATOMS: atom_id res chain seq x y z
N MET A 1 19.58 5.48 3.53
CA MET A 1 18.87 4.18 3.40
C MET A 1 17.41 4.51 3.16
N SER A 2 16.92 4.39 1.92
CA SER A 2 15.54 4.80 1.54
C SER A 2 14.97 4.10 0.29
N SER A 3 15.73 3.26 -0.43
CA SER A 3 15.28 2.70 -1.72
C SER A 3 14.46 1.41 -1.57
N SER A 4 14.72 0.60 -0.53
CA SER A 4 14.09 -0.72 -0.39
C SER A 4 12.60 -0.68 -0.03
N HIS A 5 12.13 0.41 0.59
CA HIS A 5 10.71 0.58 0.91
C HIS A 5 9.91 1.01 -0.34
N LEU A 6 10.45 1.96 -1.12
CA LEU A 6 9.84 2.38 -2.38
C LEU A 6 9.82 1.25 -3.42
N GLU A 7 10.89 0.46 -3.53
CA GLU A 7 10.92 -0.71 -4.41
C GLU A 7 9.84 -1.74 -4.04
N ARG A 8 9.60 -1.95 -2.74
CA ARG A 8 8.50 -2.81 -2.27
C ARG A 8 7.13 -2.26 -2.64
N VAL A 9 6.92 -0.96 -2.54
CA VAL A 9 5.66 -0.30 -2.96
C VAL A 9 5.41 -0.54 -4.45
N VAL A 10 6.42 -0.33 -5.29
CA VAL A 10 6.31 -0.54 -6.76
C VAL A 10 6.05 -2.01 -7.09
N ALA A 11 6.76 -2.94 -6.44
CA ALA A 11 6.56 -4.37 -6.65
C ALA A 11 5.15 -4.82 -6.25
N ALA A 12 4.66 -4.35 -5.10
CA ALA A 12 3.33 -4.66 -4.62
C ALA A 12 2.22 -4.03 -5.49
N ALA A 13 2.44 -2.82 -6.03
CA ALA A 13 1.49 -2.17 -6.92
C ALA A 13 1.33 -2.96 -8.23
N ARG A 14 2.45 -3.38 -8.85
CA ARG A 14 2.42 -4.27 -10.03
C ARG A 14 1.75 -5.61 -9.77
N SER A 15 2.00 -6.20 -8.60
CA SER A 15 1.41 -7.47 -8.20
C SER A 15 -0.11 -7.34 -8.01
N SER A 16 -0.55 -6.22 -7.42
CA SER A 16 -1.97 -5.90 -7.21
C SER A 16 -2.72 -5.77 -8.54
N THR A 17 -2.14 -5.04 -9.52
CA THR A 17 -2.69 -4.97 -10.88
C THR A 17 -2.77 -6.33 -11.58
N SER A 18 -1.88 -7.26 -11.26
CA SER A 18 -1.91 -8.62 -11.83
C SER A 18 -2.94 -9.53 -11.16
N THR A 19 -3.39 -9.20 -9.95
CA THR A 19 -4.30 -10.03 -9.14
C THR A 19 -5.76 -9.66 -9.36
N GLU A 20 -6.06 -8.51 -9.99
CA GLU A 20 -7.40 -8.04 -10.34
C GLU A 20 -8.18 -8.97 -11.31
N GLY A 21 -7.56 -10.04 -11.81
CA GLY A 21 -8.19 -11.08 -12.63
C GLY A 21 -8.72 -12.33 -11.87
N LEU A 22 -8.48 -12.46 -10.55
CA LEU A 22 -8.87 -13.65 -9.79
C LEU A 22 -9.87 -13.31 -8.68
N HIS A 23 -11.16 -13.53 -8.99
CA HIS A 23 -12.30 -13.81 -8.11
C HIS A 23 -12.35 -13.18 -6.69
N PRO A 24 -13.43 -12.44 -6.33
CA PRO A 24 -13.63 -11.92 -4.99
C PRO A 24 -14.12 -13.04 -4.06
N ALA A 25 -13.20 -13.75 -3.41
CA ALA A 25 -13.54 -14.71 -2.36
C ALA A 25 -13.10 -14.17 -0.99
N ALA A 26 -14.08 -13.57 -0.31
CA ALA A 26 -14.32 -13.72 1.13
C ALA A 26 -13.17 -13.40 2.11
N ASP A 27 -12.66 -12.18 2.09
CA ASP A 27 -12.05 -11.59 3.29
C ASP A 27 -12.52 -10.13 3.41
N PRO A 28 -13.05 -9.65 4.56
CA PRO A 28 -13.63 -8.31 4.63
C PRO A 28 -12.62 -7.21 4.33
N PHE A 29 -11.34 -7.40 4.64
CA PHE A 29 -10.23 -6.54 4.21
C PHE A 29 -8.93 -7.36 4.32
N PRO A 30 -8.55 -8.20 3.33
CA PRO A 30 -7.24 -8.80 3.36
C PRO A 30 -6.26 -7.66 3.14
N VAL A 31 -5.55 -7.27 4.18
CA VAL A 31 -4.54 -6.22 4.11
C VAL A 31 -3.61 -6.57 2.95
N THR A 32 -3.66 -5.77 1.88
CA THR A 32 -2.91 -6.09 0.68
C THR A 32 -1.43 -5.83 0.93
N GLU A 33 -0.57 -6.60 0.27
CA GLU A 33 0.89 -6.39 0.34
C GLU A 33 1.25 -4.93 -0.01
N LEU A 34 0.45 -4.29 -0.87
CA LEU A 34 0.56 -2.88 -1.22
C LEU A 34 0.30 -1.95 -0.03
N GLN A 35 -0.74 -2.20 0.76
CA GLN A 35 -1.02 -1.41 1.96
C GLN A 35 0.12 -1.50 2.98
N VAL A 36 0.66 -2.71 3.19
CA VAL A 36 1.80 -2.94 4.11
C VAL A 36 3.05 -2.21 3.61
N ALA A 37 3.35 -2.29 2.31
CA ALA A 37 4.48 -1.62 1.71
C ALA A 37 4.36 -0.08 1.81
N VAL A 38 3.16 0.45 1.55
CA VAL A 38 2.83 1.87 1.65
C VAL A 38 2.98 2.36 3.08
N ALA A 39 2.37 1.70 4.06
CA ALA A 39 2.47 2.09 5.46
C ALA A 39 3.90 1.97 5.98
N SER A 40 4.65 0.95 5.57
CA SER A 40 6.05 0.80 5.92
C SER A 40 6.91 1.93 5.33
N ALA A 41 6.65 2.36 4.10
CA ALA A 41 7.36 3.48 3.47
C ALA A 41 7.06 4.81 4.18
N VAL A 42 5.78 5.09 4.44
CA VAL A 42 5.37 6.29 5.18
C VAL A 42 5.92 6.30 6.61
N SER A 43 5.86 5.17 7.31
CA SER A 43 6.44 5.03 8.66
C SER A 43 7.97 5.14 8.67
N SER A 44 8.63 4.86 7.55
CA SER A 44 10.08 5.08 7.38
C SER A 44 10.43 6.56 7.12
N GLY A 45 9.43 7.44 6.98
CA GLY A 45 9.60 8.87 6.73
C GLY A 45 9.53 9.26 5.25
N GLU A 46 9.10 8.36 4.36
CA GLU A 46 8.93 8.71 2.96
C GLU A 46 7.73 9.64 2.75
N PRO A 47 7.82 10.65 1.85
CA PRO A 47 6.72 11.55 1.58
C PRO A 47 5.53 10.81 0.97
N LEU A 48 4.33 11.08 1.49
CA LEU A 48 3.08 10.48 1.02
C LEU A 48 2.86 10.66 -0.50
N ALA A 49 3.24 11.83 -1.04
CA ALA A 49 3.18 12.12 -2.47
C ALA A 49 4.13 11.24 -3.31
N VAL A 50 5.31 10.89 -2.78
CA VAL A 50 6.28 10.01 -3.45
C VAL A 50 5.77 8.57 -3.44
N VAL A 51 5.27 8.10 -2.30
CA VAL A 51 4.69 6.76 -2.18
C VAL A 51 3.47 6.61 -3.09
N ALA A 52 2.61 7.63 -3.17
CA ALA A 52 1.47 7.66 -4.09
C ALA A 52 1.90 7.58 -5.56
N ALA A 53 2.90 8.38 -5.95
CA ALA A 53 3.43 8.36 -7.32
C ALA A 53 4.10 7.01 -7.67
N MET A 54 4.78 6.37 -6.71
CA MET A 54 5.41 5.06 -6.92
C MET A 54 4.41 3.91 -6.98
N ALA A 55 3.32 4.00 -6.22
CA ALA A 55 2.24 3.04 -6.23
C ALA A 55 1.27 3.22 -7.42
N ASP A 56 1.42 4.31 -8.19
CA ASP A 56 0.43 4.76 -9.18
C ASP A 56 -0.98 4.87 -8.58
N LEU A 57 -1.06 5.33 -7.33
CA LEU A 57 -2.30 5.46 -6.55
C LEU A 57 -2.62 6.91 -6.23
N PRO A 58 -3.91 7.27 -6.12
CA PRO A 58 -4.30 8.57 -5.57
C PRO A 58 -3.92 8.66 -4.09
N SER A 59 -3.52 9.84 -3.63
CA SER A 59 -3.08 10.05 -2.23
C SER A 59 -4.14 9.65 -1.19
N LEU A 60 -5.43 9.73 -1.54
CA LEU A 60 -6.52 9.25 -0.70
C LEU A 60 -6.48 7.73 -0.47
N ALA A 61 -6.15 6.94 -1.50
CA ALA A 61 -6.01 5.49 -1.36
C ALA A 61 -4.77 5.11 -0.52
N VAL A 62 -3.72 5.93 -0.58
CA VAL A 62 -2.53 5.78 0.28
C VAL A 62 -2.87 6.08 1.74
N LEU A 63 -3.72 7.06 2.02
CA LEU A 63 -4.18 7.34 3.38
C LEU A 63 -5.06 6.22 3.93
N ASP A 64 -5.99 5.72 3.12
CA ASP A 64 -6.84 4.57 3.47
C ASP A 64 -6.01 3.32 3.78
N ALA A 65 -4.94 3.10 3.00
CA ALA A 65 -3.97 2.03 3.24
C ALA A 65 -3.21 2.15 4.57
N VAL A 66 -2.84 3.38 4.95
CA VAL A 66 -2.18 3.65 6.22
C VAL A 66 -3.16 3.49 7.38
N ASP A 67 -4.37 4.01 7.23
CA ASP A 67 -5.43 3.96 8.25
C ASP A 67 -5.87 2.52 8.54
N ALA A 68 -6.03 1.69 7.51
CA ALA A 68 -6.33 0.26 7.64
C ALA A 68 -5.26 -0.53 8.42
N LEU A 69 -4.04 -0.01 8.53
CA LEU A 69 -2.90 -0.61 9.24
C LEU A 69 -2.62 0.04 10.60
N GLN A 70 -3.28 1.15 10.92
CA GLN A 70 -3.12 1.78 12.22
C GLN A 70 -3.87 0.96 13.29
N PRO A 71 -3.20 0.56 14.38
CA PRO A 71 -3.86 -0.15 15.46
C PRO A 71 -4.75 0.84 16.23
N GLY A 72 -6.03 0.86 15.88
CA GLY A 72 -7.08 1.47 16.69
C GLY A 72 -8.02 2.39 15.94
N PHE A 73 -9.08 1.83 15.38
CA PHE A 73 -10.45 2.26 15.66
C PHE A 73 -11.37 1.02 15.51
N THR A 74 -12.00 0.66 16.64
CA THR A 74 -12.87 -0.51 16.93
C THR A 74 -12.21 -1.83 17.27
#